data_AF-A0A8H6HCY5-F1
#
_entry.id   AF-A0A8H6HCY5-F1
#
_cell.length_a   1.000
_cell.length_b   1.000
_cell.length_c   1.000
_cell.angle_alpha   90.00
_cell.angle_beta   90.00
_cell.angle_gamma   90.00
#
_symmetry.space_group_name_H-M   'P 1'
#
loop_
_entity.id
_entity.type
_entity.pdbx_description
1 polymer ?
#
loop_
_entity_poly.entity_id
_entity_poly.type
_entity_poly.pdbx_seq_one_letter_code
_entity_poly.pdbx_strand_id
1 'polypeptide(L)'
;MEVEDFPRFRRGFVWTSSNPNILSPSALYTETAPPLPTPPDSLLSNPSYKATLAALGDAVKVETPFDIEALGSLLSDHPNQPFVQSVLRGLREGFWPFDDGEWEALGKEYDGNFAKEEDDLDAIRAFRDKEVGAGRWSDALPLTSETLLNGMKVSPLFVVWQKGKARVINDHSASGINDGIPREEAKVRYDDMRPFGRAMR
;
A
#
# COMPACT_ATOMS: atom_id res chain seq x y z
N MET A 1 6.57 -31.81 37.54
CA MET A 1 6.16 -30.56 36.90
C MET A 1 5.44 -30.96 35.63
N GLU A 2 4.11 -30.95 35.65
CA GLU A 2 3.26 -31.43 34.56
C GLU A 2 3.44 -30.51 33.34
N VAL A 3 3.69 -31.12 32.19
CA VAL A 3 3.61 -30.43 30.90
C VAL A 3 2.12 -30.33 30.58
N GLU A 4 1.50 -29.17 30.84
CA GLU A 4 0.14 -28.91 30.37
C GLU A 4 0.10 -29.06 28.85
N ASP A 5 -0.52 -30.13 28.36
CA ASP A 5 -0.69 -30.38 26.93
C ASP A 5 -1.83 -29.51 26.41
N PHE A 6 -1.49 -28.28 26.05
CA PHE A 6 -2.47 -27.35 25.50
C PHE A 6 -2.97 -27.85 24.13
N PRO A 7 -4.29 -27.72 23.85
CA PRO A 7 -4.84 -28.04 22.55
C PRO A 7 -4.07 -27.33 21.43
N ARG A 8 -3.85 -28.02 20.30
CA ARG A 8 -3.07 -27.48 19.16
C ARG A 8 -3.49 -26.07 18.75
N PHE A 9 -4.79 -25.77 18.80
CA PHE A 9 -5.32 -24.44 18.43
C PHE A 9 -4.95 -23.32 19.42
N ARG A 10 -4.47 -23.64 20.63
CA ARG A 10 -3.99 -22.68 21.65
C ARG A 10 -2.47 -22.57 21.71
N ARG A 11 -1.72 -23.39 20.97
CA ARG A 11 -0.25 -23.31 20.96
C ARG A 11 0.20 -21.94 20.44
N GLY A 12 1.06 -21.26 21.19
CA GLY A 12 1.52 -19.89 20.90
C GLY A 12 0.62 -18.77 21.45
N PHE A 13 -0.58 -19.09 21.92
CA PHE A 13 -1.53 -18.18 22.58
C PHE A 13 -1.65 -18.43 24.09
N VAL A 14 -0.79 -19.30 24.61
CA VAL A 14 -0.60 -19.47 26.05
C VAL A 14 0.73 -18.84 26.40
N TRP A 15 0.66 -17.79 27.21
CA TRP A 15 1.80 -16.99 27.59
C TRP A 15 2.23 -17.41 29.01
N THR A 16 3.46 -17.91 29.15
CA THR A 16 4.08 -18.22 30.44
C THR A 16 5.02 -17.09 30.83
N SER A 17 5.18 -16.83 32.12
CA SER A 17 5.97 -15.69 32.67
C SER A 17 7.48 -15.78 32.46
N SER A 18 7.97 -16.70 31.61
CA SER A 18 9.33 -17.21 31.66
C SER A 18 10.23 -16.80 30.49
N ASN A 19 9.92 -15.74 29.73
CA ASN A 19 10.85 -15.24 28.72
C ASN A 19 10.70 -13.72 28.43
N PRO A 20 11.60 -12.87 28.96
CA PRO A 20 11.49 -11.41 28.86
C PRO A 20 12.03 -10.83 27.54
N ASN A 21 12.79 -11.60 26.74
CA ASN A 21 13.35 -11.11 25.47
C ASN A 21 12.34 -11.33 24.33
N ILE A 22 11.41 -10.40 24.19
CA ILE A 22 10.40 -10.41 23.14
C ILE A 22 10.79 -9.38 22.10
N LEU A 23 11.61 -9.80 21.14
CA LEU A 23 11.89 -9.00 19.97
C LEU A 23 10.78 -9.26 18.95
N SER A 24 10.15 -8.17 18.49
CA SER A 24 9.14 -8.18 17.44
C SER A 24 9.67 -8.92 16.20
N PRO A 25 9.03 -10.00 15.72
CA PRO A 25 9.41 -10.65 14.48
C PRO A 25 9.50 -9.70 13.28
N SER A 26 8.63 -8.70 13.23
CA SER A 26 8.68 -7.67 12.19
C SER A 26 9.89 -6.75 12.36
N ALA A 27 10.21 -6.29 13.58
CA ALA A 27 11.41 -5.51 13.85
C ALA A 27 12.70 -6.31 13.57
N LEU A 28 12.78 -7.57 14.00
CA LEU A 28 13.93 -8.43 13.68
C LEU A 28 14.11 -8.63 12.18
N TYR A 29 13.01 -8.65 11.43
CA TYR A 29 13.09 -8.81 9.99
C TYR A 29 13.73 -7.59 9.32
N THR A 30 13.54 -6.37 9.85
CA THR A 30 14.15 -5.16 9.25
C THR A 30 15.68 -5.22 9.25
N GLU A 31 16.29 -5.95 10.20
CA GLU A 31 17.75 -6.15 10.27
C GLU A 31 18.31 -6.96 9.09
N THR A 32 17.47 -7.69 8.35
CA THR A 32 17.90 -8.56 7.24
C THR A 32 17.06 -8.41 5.97
N ALA A 33 16.03 -7.58 5.99
CA ALA A 33 15.16 -7.32 4.85
C ALA A 33 15.95 -6.73 3.66
N PRO A 34 15.64 -7.14 2.42
CA PRO A 34 16.19 -6.48 1.25
C PRO A 34 15.69 -5.03 1.16
N PRO A 35 16.46 -4.11 0.56
CA PRO A 35 15.95 -2.77 0.24
C PRO A 35 14.64 -2.82 -0.55
N LEU A 36 13.73 -1.90 -0.26
CA LEU A 36 12.50 -1.73 -1.02
C LEU A 36 12.84 -1.38 -2.48
N PRO A 37 12.09 -1.92 -3.44
CA PRO A 37 12.37 -1.75 -4.85
C PRO A 37 12.13 -0.31 -5.30
N THR A 38 12.73 0.02 -6.43
CA THR A 38 12.40 1.19 -7.23
C THR A 38 11.64 0.75 -8.48
N PRO A 39 10.96 1.67 -9.17
CA PRO A 39 10.43 1.35 -10.50
C PRO A 39 11.56 0.83 -11.41
N PRO A 40 11.29 -0.15 -12.29
CA PRO A 40 12.25 -0.64 -13.27
C PRO A 40 12.83 0.47 -14.15
N ASP A 41 14.11 0.35 -14.53
CA ASP A 41 14.78 1.34 -15.38
C ASP A 41 14.09 1.53 -16.74
N SER A 42 13.45 0.48 -17.26
CA SER A 42 12.64 0.55 -18.49
C SER A 42 11.50 1.57 -18.35
N LEU A 43 10.82 1.59 -17.20
CA LEU A 43 9.77 2.58 -16.92
C LEU A 43 10.36 3.97 -16.67
N LEU A 44 11.42 4.04 -15.86
CA LEU A 44 12.06 5.31 -15.51
C LEU A 44 12.68 6.02 -16.71
N SER A 45 13.11 5.28 -17.73
CA SER A 45 13.69 5.84 -18.96
C SER A 45 12.66 6.11 -20.05
N ASN A 46 11.44 5.58 -19.94
CA ASN A 46 10.38 5.72 -20.94
C ASN A 46 9.95 7.19 -21.13
N PRO A 47 10.14 7.78 -22.32
CA PRO A 47 9.78 9.19 -22.58
C PRO A 47 8.29 9.49 -22.40
N SER A 48 7.41 8.53 -22.71
CA SER A 48 5.96 8.70 -22.58
C SER A 48 5.54 8.81 -21.12
N TYR A 49 6.08 7.98 -20.23
CA TYR A 49 5.78 8.06 -18.80
C TYR A 49 6.38 9.31 -18.16
N LYS A 50 7.58 9.72 -18.58
CA LYS A 50 8.15 11.02 -18.15
C LYS A 50 7.26 12.20 -18.55
N ALA A 51 6.72 12.18 -19.76
CA ALA A 51 5.80 13.22 -20.22
C ALA A 51 4.50 13.23 -19.40
N THR A 52 3.92 12.05 -19.10
CA THR A 52 2.75 11.94 -18.21
C THR A 52 3.03 12.51 -16.83
N LEU A 53 4.14 12.12 -16.20
CA LEU A 53 4.52 12.61 -14.86
C LEU A 53 4.77 14.12 -14.85
N ALA A 54 5.41 14.66 -15.89
CA ALA A 54 5.60 16.10 -16.03
C ALA A 54 4.26 16.85 -16.20
N ALA A 55 3.32 16.29 -16.98
CA ALA A 55 2.01 16.88 -17.19
C ALA A 55 1.11 16.83 -15.94
N LEU A 56 1.30 15.83 -15.07
CA LEU A 56 0.50 15.62 -13.87
C LEU A 56 1.23 15.98 -12.57
N GLY A 57 2.41 16.61 -12.65
CA GLY A 57 3.28 16.85 -11.49
C GLY A 57 2.58 17.57 -10.34
N ASP A 58 1.75 18.57 -10.64
CA ASP A 58 1.00 19.32 -9.61
C ASP A 58 -0.13 18.49 -8.96
N ALA A 59 -0.62 17.46 -9.66
CA ALA A 59 -1.71 16.60 -9.20
C ALA A 59 -1.21 15.36 -8.41
N VAL A 60 0.07 15.01 -8.54
CA VAL A 60 0.68 13.88 -7.82
C VAL A 60 1.50 14.43 -6.66
N LYS A 61 1.00 14.22 -5.44
CA LYS A 61 1.67 14.64 -4.21
C LYS A 61 2.11 13.43 -3.41
N VAL A 62 3.38 13.42 -3.02
CA VAL A 62 3.90 12.48 -2.03
C VAL A 62 3.96 13.22 -0.71
N GLU A 63 2.97 12.98 0.14
CA GLU A 63 2.90 13.55 1.47
C GLU A 63 3.15 12.46 2.51
N THR A 64 3.94 12.79 3.52
CA THR A 64 4.22 11.90 4.64
C THR A 64 4.06 12.66 5.95
N PRO A 65 3.39 12.06 6.97
CA PRO A 65 3.27 12.69 8.28
C PRO A 65 4.57 12.58 9.09
N PHE A 66 5.58 11.87 8.60
CA PHE A 66 6.84 11.64 9.30
C PHE A 66 7.85 12.77 9.03
N ASP A 67 8.54 13.22 10.07
CA ASP A 67 9.79 13.96 9.90
C ASP A 67 10.89 12.98 9.44
N ILE A 68 11.18 13.01 8.15
CA ILE A 68 12.07 12.06 7.49
C ILE A 68 13.52 12.23 7.97
N GLU A 69 13.94 13.46 8.27
CA GLU A 69 15.30 13.75 8.73
C GLU A 69 15.50 13.30 10.18
N ALA A 70 14.50 13.55 11.04
CA ALA A 70 14.49 13.02 12.39
C ALA A 70 14.46 11.48 12.39
N LEU A 71 13.62 10.87 11.55
CA LEU A 71 13.55 9.41 11.40
C LEU A 71 14.88 8.83 10.92
N GLY A 72 15.51 9.47 9.92
CA GLY A 72 16.83 9.06 9.44
C GLY A 72 17.91 9.16 10.51
N SER A 73 17.87 10.20 11.33
CA SER A 73 18.79 10.37 12.47
C SER A 73 18.59 9.28 13.53
N LEU A 74 17.33 8.96 13.88
CA LEU A 74 16.97 7.90 14.82
C LEU A 74 17.38 6.50 14.34
N LEU A 75 17.49 6.29 13.03
CA LEU A 75 17.85 5.01 12.41
C LEU A 75 19.29 4.96 11.91
N SER A 76 20.13 5.93 12.29
CA SER A 76 21.51 6.05 11.78
C SER A 76 22.43 4.89 12.18
N ASP A 77 22.14 4.23 13.30
CA ASP A 77 22.87 3.06 13.82
C ASP A 77 22.18 1.72 13.52
N HIS A 78 21.07 1.73 12.76
CA HIS A 78 20.37 0.51 12.39
C HIS A 78 21.30 -0.41 11.57
N PRO A 79 21.35 -1.73 11.87
CA PRO A 79 22.34 -2.65 11.29
C PRO A 79 22.15 -2.86 9.77
N ASN A 80 20.96 -2.59 9.25
CA ASN A 80 20.62 -2.69 7.83
C ASN A 80 20.34 -1.32 7.23
N GLN A 81 21.39 -0.53 7.02
CA GLN A 81 21.28 0.79 6.38
C GLN A 81 20.70 0.75 4.96
N PRO A 82 21.01 -0.23 4.08
CA PRO A 82 20.39 -0.31 2.76
C PRO A 82 18.85 -0.34 2.80
N PHE A 83 18.27 -1.12 3.73
CA PHE A 83 16.83 -1.14 3.94
C PHE A 83 16.30 0.21 4.44
N VAL A 84 16.93 0.78 5.48
CA VAL A 84 16.53 2.10 6.03
C VAL A 84 16.53 3.18 4.95
N GLN A 85 17.59 3.27 4.15
CA GLN A 85 17.67 4.28 3.09
C GLN A 85 16.58 4.10 2.03
N SER A 86 16.21 2.85 1.70
CA SER A 86 15.10 2.59 0.79
C SER A 86 13.73 3.02 1.35
N VAL A 87 13.53 2.87 2.67
CA VAL A 87 12.32 3.34 3.36
C VAL A 87 12.26 4.87 3.38
N LEU A 88 13.37 5.53 3.75
CA LEU A 88 13.45 7.00 3.77
C LEU A 88 13.23 7.59 2.37
N ARG A 89 13.79 6.95 1.33
CA ARG A 89 13.49 7.30 -0.07
C ARG A 89 12.01 7.15 -0.37
N GLY A 90 11.39 6.02 -0.02
CA GLY A 90 9.96 5.78 -0.25
C GLY A 90 9.05 6.79 0.45
N LEU A 91 9.43 7.26 1.64
CA LEU A 91 8.70 8.32 2.34
C LEU A 91 8.85 9.70 1.67
N ARG A 92 9.94 9.95 0.93
CA ARG A 92 10.18 11.20 0.19
C ARG A 92 9.54 11.19 -1.20
N GLU A 93 9.65 10.06 -1.89
CA GLU A 93 9.41 9.95 -3.34
C GLU A 93 8.23 9.03 -3.69
N GLY A 94 7.68 8.32 -2.70
CA GLY A 94 6.63 7.31 -2.88
C GLY A 94 7.18 5.89 -2.94
N PHE A 95 6.33 4.92 -2.64
CA PHE A 95 6.68 3.50 -2.66
C PHE A 95 6.32 2.85 -3.99
N TRP A 96 7.26 2.08 -4.55
CA TRP A 96 6.95 1.21 -5.67
C TRP A 96 6.24 -0.06 -5.16
N PRO A 97 5.10 -0.47 -5.75
CA PRO A 97 4.30 -1.57 -5.24
C PRO A 97 4.84 -2.98 -5.58
N PHE A 98 6.15 -3.11 -5.87
CA PHE A 98 6.78 -4.36 -6.32
C PHE A 98 6.22 -4.90 -7.64
N ASP A 99 5.67 -4.01 -8.46
CA ASP A 99 5.18 -4.35 -9.80
C ASP A 99 6.35 -4.56 -10.77
N ASP A 100 6.26 -5.56 -11.64
CA ASP A 100 7.29 -5.93 -12.61
C ASP A 100 7.46 -4.91 -13.75
N GLY A 101 6.50 -3.99 -13.91
CA GLY A 101 6.54 -2.91 -14.87
C GLY A 101 6.10 -3.28 -16.28
N GLU A 102 5.44 -4.42 -16.48
CA GLU A 102 4.89 -4.84 -17.78
C GLU A 102 3.54 -4.14 -18.07
N TRP A 103 3.55 -2.80 -18.05
CA TRP A 103 2.34 -1.97 -18.11
C TRP A 103 1.73 -1.85 -19.52
N GLU A 104 2.51 -2.09 -20.57
CA GLU A 104 2.06 -2.00 -21.97
C GLU A 104 1.12 -3.16 -22.36
N ALA A 105 1.17 -4.28 -21.64
CA ALA A 105 0.33 -5.46 -21.90
C ALA A 105 -1.11 -5.35 -21.37
N LEU A 106 -1.40 -4.34 -20.55
CA LEU A 106 -2.67 -4.19 -19.82
C LEU A 106 -3.59 -3.14 -20.46
N GLY A 107 -3.67 -3.13 -21.80
CA GLY A 107 -4.66 -2.37 -22.56
C GLY A 107 -6.08 -2.88 -22.34
N LYS A 108 -6.59 -2.83 -21.10
CA LYS A 108 -8.00 -3.07 -20.81
C LYS A 108 -8.79 -1.81 -21.18
N GLU A 109 -9.81 -2.00 -22.02
CA GLU A 109 -10.85 -1.00 -22.24
C GLU A 109 -11.44 -0.59 -20.89
N TYR A 110 -11.57 0.73 -20.68
CA TYR A 110 -12.23 1.29 -19.52
C TYR A 110 -13.74 1.00 -19.60
N ASP A 111 -14.28 0.24 -18.65
CA ASP A 111 -15.71 -0.11 -18.56
C ASP A 111 -16.44 0.62 -17.41
N GLY A 112 -16.01 1.86 -17.10
CA GLY A 112 -16.69 2.66 -16.09
C GLY A 112 -16.62 2.09 -14.66
N ASN A 113 -17.52 2.56 -13.80
CA ASN A 113 -17.75 1.96 -12.48
C ASN A 113 -18.72 0.78 -12.62
N PHE A 114 -18.58 -0.23 -11.77
CA PHE A 114 -19.59 -1.30 -11.68
C PHE A 114 -20.90 -0.81 -11.07
N ALA A 115 -20.84 0.22 -10.22
CA ALA A 115 -22.01 0.94 -9.72
C ALA A 115 -22.74 1.67 -10.86
N LYS A 116 -24.03 1.38 -11.02
CA LYS A 116 -24.89 1.96 -12.07
C LYS A 116 -26.15 2.65 -11.55
N GLU A 117 -26.57 2.34 -10.33
CA GLU A 117 -27.76 2.93 -9.71
C GLU A 117 -27.46 4.33 -9.16
N GLU A 118 -28.44 5.24 -9.21
CA GLU A 118 -28.21 6.65 -8.82
C GLU A 118 -27.78 6.78 -7.35
N ASP A 119 -28.37 6.00 -6.44
CA ASP A 119 -28.00 5.98 -5.03
C ASP A 119 -26.51 5.57 -4.83
N ASP A 120 -26.01 4.63 -5.65
CA ASP A 120 -24.60 4.22 -5.61
C ASP A 120 -23.70 5.32 -6.15
N LEU A 121 -24.11 5.97 -7.25
CA LEU A 121 -23.37 7.07 -7.85
C LEU A 121 -23.30 8.28 -6.90
N ASP A 122 -24.38 8.58 -6.21
CA ASP A 122 -24.42 9.63 -5.18
C ASP A 122 -23.51 9.29 -4.00
N ALA A 123 -23.50 8.03 -3.55
CA ALA A 123 -22.57 7.58 -2.52
C ALA A 123 -21.10 7.72 -2.98
N ILE A 124 -20.80 7.39 -4.24
CA ILE A 124 -19.46 7.56 -4.83
C ILE A 124 -19.07 9.04 -4.90
N ARG A 125 -19.97 9.92 -5.36
CA ARG A 125 -19.72 11.38 -5.43
C ARG A 125 -19.48 11.96 -4.05
N ALA A 126 -20.31 11.61 -3.07
CA ALA A 126 -20.16 12.05 -1.69
C ALA A 126 -18.84 11.55 -1.06
N PHE A 127 -18.45 10.31 -1.37
CA PHE A 127 -17.15 9.77 -0.94
C PHE A 127 -15.99 10.54 -1.58
N ARG A 128 -16.02 10.75 -2.91
CA ARG A 128 -15.03 11.56 -3.63
C ARG A 128 -14.87 12.94 -2.98
N ASP A 129 -15.96 13.67 -2.77
CA ASP A 129 -15.92 15.03 -2.25
C ASP A 129 -15.31 15.08 -0.85
N LYS A 130 -15.58 14.05 -0.03
CA LYS A 130 -14.95 13.89 1.29
C LYS A 130 -13.45 13.60 1.20
N GLU A 131 -13.01 12.75 0.27
CA GLU A 131 -11.59 12.42 0.09
C GLU A 131 -10.79 13.63 -0.44
N VAL A 132 -11.36 14.36 -1.41
CA VAL A 132 -10.79 15.61 -1.95
C VAL A 132 -10.75 16.70 -0.88
N GLY A 133 -11.86 16.92 -0.16
CA GLY A 133 -11.92 17.92 0.92
C GLY A 133 -10.97 17.62 2.08
N ALA A 134 -10.52 16.37 2.22
CA ALA A 134 -9.53 15.96 3.21
C ALA A 134 -8.10 15.91 2.66
N GLY A 135 -7.87 16.31 1.41
CA GLY A 135 -6.56 16.29 0.74
C GLY A 135 -6.01 14.90 0.46
N ARG A 136 -6.82 13.83 0.58
CA ARG A 136 -6.37 12.46 0.30
C ARG A 136 -6.40 12.15 -1.18
N TRP A 137 -7.34 12.74 -1.91
CA TRP A 137 -7.44 12.68 -3.37
C TRP A 137 -7.13 14.05 -3.97
N SER A 138 -6.52 14.05 -5.16
CA SER A 138 -6.34 15.27 -5.94
C SER A 138 -7.68 15.78 -6.47
N ASP A 139 -7.70 17.07 -6.84
CA ASP A 139 -8.78 17.63 -7.66
C ASP A 139 -8.87 16.90 -9.01
N ALA A 140 -9.97 17.15 -9.73
CA ALA A 140 -10.14 16.61 -11.08
C ALA A 140 -8.90 16.92 -11.94
N LEU A 141 -8.30 15.86 -12.49
CA LEU A 141 -7.14 16.00 -13.36
C LEU A 141 -7.52 16.84 -14.60
N PRO A 142 -6.57 17.59 -15.19
CA PRO A 142 -6.80 18.37 -16.40
C PRO A 142 -6.88 17.47 -17.66
N LEU A 143 -7.60 16.36 -17.55
CA LEU A 143 -7.80 15.34 -18.57
C LEU A 143 -9.30 15.25 -18.86
N THR A 144 -9.65 15.00 -20.11
CA THR A 144 -11.02 14.60 -20.44
C THR A 144 -11.21 13.14 -20.05
N SER A 145 -12.43 12.75 -19.73
CA SER A 145 -12.79 11.35 -19.38
C SER A 145 -12.46 10.33 -20.48
N GLU A 146 -12.11 10.79 -21.68
CA GLU A 146 -11.80 9.98 -22.85
C GLU A 146 -10.29 9.81 -23.12
N THR A 147 -9.41 10.48 -22.37
CA THR A 147 -7.97 10.45 -22.67
C THR A 147 -7.13 10.31 -21.41
N LEU A 148 -6.97 9.06 -20.96
CA LEU A 148 -5.92 8.71 -20.03
C LEU A 148 -4.56 8.89 -20.70
N LEU A 149 -3.59 9.45 -19.98
CA LEU A 149 -2.22 9.51 -20.44
C LEU A 149 -1.55 8.13 -20.28
N ASN A 150 -0.45 7.93 -21.01
CA ASN A 150 0.32 6.69 -20.94
C ASN A 150 0.72 6.37 -19.49
N GLY A 151 0.49 5.13 -19.07
CA GLY A 151 0.82 4.62 -17.73
C GLY A 151 -0.27 4.89 -16.68
N MET A 152 -1.32 5.63 -17.01
CA MET A 152 -2.46 5.77 -16.11
C MET A 152 -3.35 4.53 -16.17
N LYS A 153 -3.78 4.06 -14.98
CA LYS A 153 -4.79 3.02 -14.83
C LYS A 153 -5.99 3.60 -14.09
N VAL A 154 -7.18 3.13 -14.44
CA VAL A 154 -8.40 3.43 -13.70
C VAL A 154 -8.85 2.18 -12.96
N SER A 155 -9.18 2.35 -11.69
CA SER A 155 -9.76 1.28 -10.89
C SER A 155 -11.27 1.54 -10.76
N PRO A 156 -12.13 0.57 -11.15
CA PRO A 156 -13.56 0.77 -11.09
C PRO A 156 -14.04 0.76 -9.64
N LEU A 157 -15.05 1.57 -9.36
CA LEU A 157 -15.66 1.68 -8.04
C LEU A 157 -16.99 0.92 -8.00
N PHE A 158 -17.31 0.36 -6.83
CA PHE A 158 -18.63 -0.18 -6.52
C PHE A 158 -19.03 0.12 -5.07
N VAL A 159 -20.31 -0.02 -4.76
CA VAL A 159 -20.85 0.28 -3.43
C VAL A 159 -21.41 -0.98 -2.79
N VAL A 160 -21.06 -1.18 -1.52
CA VAL A 160 -21.68 -2.20 -0.67
C VAL A 160 -22.47 -1.51 0.43
N TRP A 161 -23.77 -1.78 0.47
CA TRP A 161 -24.66 -1.24 1.50
C TRP A 161 -24.72 -2.16 2.70
N GLN A 162 -24.45 -1.62 3.89
CA GLN A 162 -24.60 -2.34 5.14
C GLN A 162 -25.35 -1.50 6.16
N LYS A 163 -26.53 -1.98 6.59
CA LYS A 163 -27.40 -1.29 7.58
C LYS A 163 -27.68 0.17 7.19
N GLY A 164 -27.99 0.42 5.91
CA GLY A 164 -28.28 1.75 5.37
C GLY A 164 -27.05 2.66 5.19
N LYS A 165 -25.83 2.15 5.36
CA LYS A 165 -24.60 2.90 5.13
C LYS A 165 -23.88 2.37 3.89
N ALA A 166 -23.58 3.27 2.96
CA ALA A 166 -22.75 2.98 1.81
C ALA A 166 -21.29 2.78 2.23
N ARG A 167 -20.64 1.79 1.61
CA ARG A 167 -19.19 1.60 1.63
C ARG A 167 -18.74 1.60 0.19
N VAL A 168 -17.94 2.59 -0.19
CA VAL A 168 -17.36 2.68 -1.54
C VAL A 168 -16.09 1.84 -1.55
N ILE A 169 -15.95 0.97 -2.56
CA ILE A 169 -14.81 0.07 -2.74
C ILE A 169 -14.17 0.37 -4.08
N ASN A 170 -12.85 0.50 -4.06
CA ASN A 170 -12.02 0.56 -5.24
C ASN A 170 -11.55 -0.85 -5.62
N ASP A 171 -11.95 -1.35 -6.77
CA ASP A 171 -11.63 -2.71 -7.19
C ASP A 171 -10.26 -2.75 -7.88
N HIS A 172 -9.23 -2.89 -7.05
CA HIS A 172 -7.86 -3.08 -7.50
C HIS A 172 -7.61 -4.43 -8.18
N SER A 173 -8.49 -5.42 -8.02
CA SER A 173 -8.40 -6.67 -8.78
C SER A 173 -8.88 -6.46 -10.21
N ALA A 174 -10.01 -5.79 -10.40
CA ALA A 174 -10.53 -5.47 -11.73
C ALA A 174 -9.58 -4.56 -12.53
N SER A 175 -8.93 -3.61 -11.86
CA SER A 175 -7.97 -2.67 -12.46
C SER A 175 -6.69 -3.32 -12.98
N GLY A 176 -6.39 -4.56 -12.54
CA GLY A 176 -5.14 -5.25 -12.84
C GLY A 176 -3.91 -4.55 -12.26
N ILE A 177 -4.06 -3.72 -11.22
CA ILE A 177 -2.91 -3.11 -10.54
C ILE A 177 -2.12 -4.13 -9.72
N ASN A 178 -2.80 -5.19 -9.24
CA ASN A 178 -2.16 -6.26 -8.48
C ASN A 178 -1.56 -7.35 -9.38
N ASP A 179 -1.84 -7.33 -10.69
CA ASP A 179 -1.48 -8.42 -11.62
C ASP A 179 0.04 -8.47 -11.88
N GLY A 180 0.72 -7.32 -11.85
CA GLY A 180 2.16 -7.19 -12.05
C GLY A 180 3.00 -7.46 -10.79
N ILE A 181 2.38 -7.75 -9.64
CA ILE A 181 3.10 -7.98 -8.38
C ILE A 181 3.39 -9.47 -8.22
N PRO A 182 4.67 -9.91 -8.20
CA PRO A 182 5.00 -11.31 -7.99
C PRO A 182 4.53 -11.83 -6.64
N ARG A 183 4.02 -13.07 -6.57
CA ARG A 183 3.40 -13.63 -5.36
C ARG A 183 4.38 -13.78 -4.20
N GLU A 184 5.66 -13.96 -4.51
CA GLU A 184 6.76 -14.02 -3.55
C GLU A 184 7.01 -12.68 -2.86
N GLU A 185 6.82 -11.55 -3.57
CA GLU A 185 6.97 -10.19 -3.06
C GLU A 185 5.76 -9.76 -2.20
N ALA A 186 4.61 -10.40 -2.39
CA ALA A 186 3.42 -10.19 -1.55
C ALA A 186 3.55 -10.71 -0.10
N LYS A 187 4.70 -11.31 0.26
CA LYS A 187 4.94 -11.87 1.60
C LYS A 187 5.54 -10.81 2.53
N VAL A 188 4.74 -10.39 3.52
CA VAL A 188 5.21 -9.50 4.59
C VAL A 188 5.24 -10.25 5.92
N ARG A 189 6.29 -10.01 6.72
CA ARG A 189 6.42 -10.57 8.07
C ARG A 189 5.83 -9.60 9.10
N TYR A 190 4.57 -9.82 9.47
CA TYR A 190 3.92 -9.07 10.52
C TYR A 190 4.12 -9.69 11.90
N ASP A 191 4.00 -8.85 12.92
CA ASP A 191 3.72 -9.32 14.26
C ASP A 191 2.28 -9.85 14.30
N ASP A 192 2.12 -11.07 14.81
CA ASP A 192 0.79 -11.64 15.05
C ASP A 192 0.39 -11.48 16.53
N MET A 193 -0.75 -12.05 16.91
CA MET A 193 -1.25 -11.97 18.29
C MET A 193 -0.32 -12.66 19.31
N ARG A 194 0.63 -13.49 18.88
CA ARG A 194 1.57 -14.21 19.74
C ARG A 194 2.63 -13.28 20.33
N PRO A 195 3.44 -12.52 19.56
CA PRO A 195 4.34 -11.51 20.13
C PRO A 195 3.57 -10.42 20.86
N PHE A 196 2.38 -10.01 20.39
CA PHE A 196 1.55 -9.04 21.11
C PHE A 196 1.20 -9.49 22.54
N GLY A 197 0.61 -10.69 22.69
CA GLY A 197 0.25 -11.18 24.03
C GLY A 197 1.43 -11.48 24.94
N ARG A 198 2.64 -11.63 24.37
CA ARG A 198 3.89 -11.70 25.15
C ARG A 198 4.30 -10.32 25.65
N ALA A 199 4.22 -9.28 24.81
CA ALA A 199 4.62 -7.91 25.16
C ALA A 199 3.70 -7.22 26.18
N MET A 200 2.45 -7.69 26.30
CA MET A 200 1.45 -7.15 27.23
C MET A 200 1.56 -7.68 28.68
N ARG A 201 2.61 -8.44 29.02
CA ARG A 201 2.81 -9.06 30.34
C ARG A 201 4.16 -8.67 30.92
#